data_AF-A0A0N1J6Z5-F1
#
_entry.id   AF-A0A0N1J6Z5-F1
#
_cell.length_a   1.000
_cell.length_b   1.000
_cell.length_c   1.000
_cell.angle_alpha   90.00
_cell.angle_beta   90.00
_cell.angle_gamma   90.00
#
_symmetry.space_group_name_H-M   'P 1'
#
loop_
_entity.id
_entity.type
_entity.pdbx_description
1 polymer ?
#
loop_
_entity_poly.entity_id
_entity_poly.type
_entity_poly.pdbx_seq_one_letter_code
_entity_poly.pdbx_strand_id
1 'polypeptide(L)'
;MSYYYSVAFTIILLILFTLAAFAIDFISKILQKRIHPKYLKITIVLILLSFMVSGSYAISLLGNWKFIDTIFFSSLCFFGLGWLTNITRKANTNTQGTVTRFLTNHDYEHQYEAVSSPEFSLYFISSLIFFIGSWGIAFLLAF
;
A
#
# COMPACT_ATOMS: atom_id res chain seq x y z
N MET A 1 -10.78 -16.32 24.35
CA MET A 1 -11.44 -15.00 24.17
C MET A 1 -12.48 -15.15 23.07
N SER A 2 -13.66 -14.53 23.23
CA SER A 2 -14.79 -14.69 22.30
C SER A 2 -14.37 -14.29 20.89
N TYR A 3 -14.66 -15.14 19.91
CA TYR A 3 -14.30 -15.01 18.48
C TYR A 3 -14.52 -13.58 17.95
N TYR A 4 -15.62 -12.94 18.37
CA TYR A 4 -15.96 -11.56 18.00
C TYR A 4 -14.94 -10.51 18.50
N TYR A 5 -14.35 -10.70 19.69
CA TYR A 5 -13.29 -9.81 20.18
C TYR A 5 -12.01 -9.96 19.37
N SER A 6 -11.65 -11.19 19.00
CA SER A 6 -10.48 -11.43 18.15
C SER A 6 -10.65 -10.80 16.77
N VAL A 7 -11.87 -10.87 16.19
CA VAL A 7 -12.20 -10.23 14.91
C VAL A 7 -12.19 -8.71 15.01
N ALA A 8 -12.82 -8.13 16.05
CA ALA A 8 -12.82 -6.68 16.25
C ALA A 8 -11.40 -6.14 16.45
N PHE A 9 -10.56 -6.86 17.21
CA PHE A 9 -9.18 -6.51 17.44
C PHE A 9 -8.34 -6.58 16.15
N THR A 10 -8.51 -7.60 15.30
CA THR A 10 -7.79 -7.68 14.03
C THR A 10 -8.20 -6.58 13.06
N ILE A 11 -9.46 -6.16 13.05
CA ILE A 11 -9.92 -4.99 12.26
C ILE A 11 -9.22 -3.71 12.74
N ILE A 12 -9.16 -3.46 14.05
CA ILE A 12 -8.48 -2.29 14.62
C ILE A 12 -6.99 -2.30 14.25
N LEU A 13 -6.35 -3.47 14.34
CA LEU A 13 -4.94 -3.63 14.04
C LEU A 13 -4.63 -3.43 12.54
N LEU A 14 -5.53 -3.89 11.65
CA LEU A 14 -5.48 -3.58 10.22
C LEU A 14 -5.56 -2.08 9.97
N ILE A 15 -6.49 -1.36 10.61
CA ILE A 15 -6.59 0.10 10.48
C ILE A 15 -5.28 0.77 10.93
N LEU A 16 -4.72 0.38 12.07
CA LEU A 16 -3.44 0.90 12.56
C LEU A 16 -2.29 0.67 11.58
N PHE A 17 -2.16 -0.54 11.04
CA PHE A 17 -1.12 -0.83 10.05
C PHE A 17 -1.29 -0.02 8.76
N THR A 18 -2.52 0.28 8.39
CA THR A 18 -2.79 1.07 7.17
C THR A 18 -2.48 2.54 7.36
N LEU A 19 -2.75 3.09 8.54
CA LEU A 19 -2.30 4.44 8.93
C LEU A 19 -0.77 4.54 8.95
N ALA A 20 -0.09 3.52 9.48
CA ALA A 20 1.36 3.45 9.45
C ALA A 20 1.92 3.36 8.02
N ALA A 21 1.21 2.70 7.09
CA ALA A 21 1.59 2.68 5.69
C ALA A 21 1.50 4.06 5.02
N PHE A 22 0.59 4.95 5.43
CA PHE A 22 0.57 6.34 4.95
C PHE A 22 1.76 7.17 5.45
N ALA A 23 2.34 6.82 6.60
CA ALA A 23 3.56 7.47 7.10
C ALA A 23 4.80 7.18 6.22
N ILE A 24 4.69 6.26 5.26
CA ILE A 24 5.80 5.87 4.38
C ILE A 24 6.21 6.99 3.44
N ASP A 25 5.32 7.92 3.09
CA ASP A 25 5.71 9.11 2.31
C ASP A 25 6.65 10.03 3.11
N PHE A 26 6.51 10.11 4.44
CA PHE A 26 7.45 10.82 5.31
C PHE A 26 8.78 10.06 5.42
N ILE A 27 8.71 8.75 5.62
CA ILE A 27 9.90 7.88 5.69
C ILE A 27 10.69 7.92 4.38
N SER A 28 10.00 7.97 3.23
CA SER A 28 10.60 8.06 1.90
C SER A 28 11.43 9.33 1.73
N LYS A 29 10.91 10.49 2.19
CA LYS A 29 11.65 11.77 2.18
C LYS A 29 12.90 11.73 3.07
N ILE A 30 12.86 11.01 4.18
CA ILE A 30 14.02 10.80 5.05
C ILE A 30 15.03 9.85 4.39
N LEU A 31 14.56 8.76 3.78
CA LEU A 31 15.38 7.78 3.08
C LEU A 31 16.10 8.37 1.88
N GLN A 32 15.46 9.30 1.15
CA GLN A 32 16.07 10.02 0.02
C GLN A 32 17.35 10.76 0.40
N LYS A 33 17.48 11.19 1.66
CA LYS A 33 18.71 11.85 2.14
C LYS A 33 19.87 10.89 2.39
N ARG A 34 19.61 9.58 2.48
CA ARG A 34 20.60 8.56 2.85
C ARG A 34 20.91 7.55 1.74
N ILE A 35 20.01 7.37 0.78
CA ILE A 35 20.11 6.31 -0.23
C ILE A 35 20.16 6.91 -1.64
N HIS A 36 21.03 6.37 -2.48
CA HIS A 36 21.14 6.77 -3.88
C HIS A 36 19.79 6.52 -4.61
N PRO A 37 19.31 7.47 -5.45
CA PRO A 37 17.96 7.43 -6.03
C PRO A 37 17.66 6.17 -6.84
N LYS A 38 18.69 5.53 -7.41
CA LYS A 38 18.58 4.27 -8.16
C LYS A 38 18.07 3.09 -7.31
N TYR A 39 18.42 3.04 -6.02
CA TYR A 39 18.03 1.95 -5.12
C TYR A 39 16.80 2.29 -4.28
N LEU A 40 16.46 3.58 -4.17
CA LEU A 40 15.37 4.07 -3.31
C LEU A 40 14.04 3.35 -3.56
N LYS A 41 13.63 3.21 -4.83
CA LYS A 41 12.34 2.57 -5.19
C LYS A 41 12.30 1.11 -4.72
N ILE A 42 13.38 0.35 -4.95
CA ILE A 42 13.49 -1.05 -4.53
C ILE A 42 13.52 -1.17 -3.00
N THR A 43 14.29 -0.31 -2.32
CA THR A 43 14.36 -0.33 -0.85
C THR A 43 13.01 -0.05 -0.21
N ILE A 44 12.24 0.91 -0.75
CA ILE A 44 10.89 1.22 -0.27
C ILE A 44 9.97 -0.01 -0.44
N VAL A 45 10.02 -0.68 -1.60
CA VAL A 45 9.24 -1.90 -1.84
C VAL A 45 9.61 -3.02 -0.86
N LEU A 46 10.90 -3.22 -0.59
CA LEU A 46 11.34 -4.24 0.38
C LEU A 46 10.86 -3.92 1.80
N ILE A 47 10.98 -2.66 2.24
CA ILE A 47 10.50 -2.22 3.56
C ILE A 47 8.99 -2.46 3.67
N LEU A 48 8.24 -2.11 2.62
CA LEU A 48 6.80 -2.33 2.55
C LEU A 48 6.40 -3.80 2.64
N LEU A 49 7.11 -4.68 1.91
CA LEU A 49 6.88 -6.12 1.98
C LEU A 49 7.19 -6.66 3.38
N SER A 50 8.32 -6.27 3.98
CA SER A 50 8.64 -6.63 5.36
C SER A 50 7.57 -6.16 6.34
N PHE A 51 7.00 -4.98 6.11
CA PHE A 51 5.92 -4.45 6.92
C PHE A 51 4.61 -5.24 6.77
N MET A 52 4.22 -5.62 5.56
CA MET A 52 3.03 -6.44 5.31
C MET A 52 3.16 -7.85 5.91
N VAL A 53 4.34 -8.47 5.80
CA VAL A 53 4.64 -9.78 6.40
C VAL A 53 4.63 -9.69 7.92
N SER A 54 5.36 -8.74 8.51
CA SER A 54 5.41 -8.55 9.96
C SER A 54 4.05 -8.17 10.54
N GLY A 55 3.27 -7.36 9.84
CA GLY A 55 1.91 -7.02 10.23
C GLY A 55 0.99 -8.24 10.22
N SER A 56 1.05 -9.05 9.16
CA SER A 56 0.30 -10.32 9.08
C SER A 56 0.72 -11.31 10.16
N TYR A 57 2.01 -11.34 10.50
CA TYR A 57 2.54 -12.18 11.57
C TYR A 57 2.03 -11.72 12.95
N ALA A 58 2.03 -10.42 13.22
CA ALA A 58 1.48 -9.85 14.44
C ALA A 58 -0.03 -10.14 14.58
N ILE A 59 -0.80 -10.01 13.49
CA ILE A 59 -2.23 -10.36 13.44
C ILE A 59 -2.44 -11.84 13.78
N SER A 60 -1.63 -12.71 13.18
CA SER A 60 -1.72 -14.16 13.40
C SER A 60 -1.45 -14.52 14.86
N LEU A 61 -0.40 -13.97 15.45
CA LEU A 61 -0.04 -14.21 16.86
C LEU A 61 -1.12 -13.66 17.82
N LEU A 62 -1.54 -12.41 17.64
CA LEU A 62 -2.45 -11.76 18.58
C LEU A 62 -3.87 -12.30 18.49
N GLY A 63 -4.31 -12.69 17.28
CA GLY A 63 -5.63 -13.27 17.09
C GLY A 63 -5.68 -14.80 17.26
N ASN A 64 -4.54 -15.46 17.49
CA ASN A 64 -4.41 -16.93 17.51
C ASN A 64 -4.90 -17.60 16.21
N TRP A 65 -4.67 -16.97 15.07
CA TRP A 65 -5.02 -17.51 13.75
C TRP A 65 -3.82 -18.23 13.15
N LYS A 66 -4.05 -19.23 12.30
CA LYS A 66 -2.97 -19.79 11.48
C LYS A 66 -2.38 -18.70 10.60
N PHE A 67 -1.07 -18.67 10.52
CA PHE A 67 -0.34 -17.64 9.78
C PHE A 67 -0.70 -17.63 8.29
N ILE A 68 -0.90 -18.82 7.71
CA ILE A 68 -1.29 -18.98 6.30
C ILE A 68 -2.66 -18.36 6.03
N ASP A 69 -3.67 -18.71 6.84
CA ASP A 69 -5.02 -18.15 6.71
C ASP A 69 -4.98 -16.63 6.89
N THR A 70 -4.16 -16.15 7.84
CA THR A 70 -3.99 -14.73 8.11
C THR A 70 -3.39 -13.98 6.93
N ILE A 71 -2.30 -14.50 6.34
CA ILE A 71 -1.66 -13.91 5.17
C ILE A 71 -2.61 -13.92 3.97
N PHE A 72 -3.35 -15.02 3.77
CA PHE A 72 -4.31 -15.13 2.69
C PHE A 72 -5.35 -14.02 2.75
N PHE A 73 -5.98 -13.80 3.92
CA PHE A 73 -6.97 -12.73 4.10
C PHE A 73 -6.35 -11.33 4.16
N SER A 74 -5.24 -11.12 4.88
CA SER A 74 -4.61 -9.80 5.01
C SER A 74 -4.10 -9.29 3.67
N SER A 75 -3.67 -10.18 2.77
CA SER A 75 -3.22 -9.82 1.44
C SER A 75 -4.31 -9.15 0.60
N LEU A 76 -5.57 -9.59 0.71
CA LEU A 76 -6.72 -8.93 0.08
C LEU A 76 -6.94 -7.53 0.64
N CYS A 77 -6.82 -7.36 1.96
CA CYS A 77 -6.98 -6.07 2.61
C CYS A 77 -5.90 -5.08 2.15
N PHE A 78 -4.62 -5.49 2.17
CA PHE A 78 -3.53 -4.63 1.72
C PHE A 78 -3.63 -4.29 0.24
N PHE A 79 -4.03 -5.24 -0.60
CA PHE A 79 -4.25 -5.01 -2.03
C PHE A 79 -5.40 -4.03 -2.27
N GLY A 80 -6.55 -4.24 -1.63
CA GLY A 80 -7.72 -3.35 -1.77
C GLY A 80 -7.40 -1.91 -1.38
N LEU A 81 -6.64 -1.73 -0.30
CA LEU A 81 -6.17 -0.40 0.12
C LEU A 81 -5.14 0.18 -0.84
N GLY A 82 -4.21 -0.64 -1.33
CA GLY A 82 -3.24 -0.21 -2.35
C GLY A 82 -3.92 0.26 -3.62
N TRP A 83 -4.99 -0.41 -4.01
CA TRP A 83 -5.79 -0.07 -5.18
C TRP A 83 -6.56 1.24 -4.96
N LEU A 84 -7.30 1.37 -3.85
CA LEU A 84 -8.04 2.59 -3.50
C LEU A 84 -7.13 3.82 -3.37
N THR A 85 -6.00 3.68 -2.69
CA THR A 85 -5.03 4.78 -2.52
C THR A 85 -4.41 5.19 -3.85
N ASN A 86 -4.12 4.24 -4.75
CA ASN A 86 -3.60 4.54 -6.07
C ASN A 86 -4.61 5.30 -6.94
N ILE A 87 -5.89 4.90 -6.92
CA ILE A 87 -6.98 5.62 -7.61
C ILE A 87 -7.14 7.03 -7.04
N THR A 88 -7.20 7.15 -5.71
CA THR A 88 -7.38 8.44 -5.02
C THR A 88 -6.22 9.39 -5.32
N ARG A 89 -4.99 8.89 -5.36
CA ARG A 89 -3.81 9.69 -5.73
C ARG A 89 -3.92 10.22 -7.15
N LYS A 90 -4.31 9.37 -8.11
CA LYS A 90 -4.53 9.79 -9.50
C LYS A 90 -5.63 10.85 -9.62
N ALA A 91 -6.75 10.64 -8.92
CA ALA A 91 -7.84 11.61 -8.89
C ALA A 91 -7.37 12.96 -8.34
N ASN A 92 -6.65 12.99 -7.23
CA ASN A 92 -6.15 14.23 -6.61
C ASN A 92 -5.19 14.99 -7.54
N THR A 93 -4.24 14.31 -8.19
CA THR A 93 -3.33 14.97 -9.14
C THR A 93 -4.07 15.59 -10.33
N ASN A 94 -5.09 14.89 -10.83
CA ASN A 94 -5.94 15.40 -11.92
C ASN A 94 -6.78 16.61 -11.46
N THR A 95 -7.29 16.60 -10.23
CA THR A 95 -8.01 17.76 -9.66
C THR A 95 -7.08 18.95 -9.48
N GLN A 96 -5.90 18.75 -8.89
CA GLN A 96 -4.92 19.83 -8.66
C GLN A 96 -4.52 20.51 -9.96
N GLY A 97 -4.22 19.74 -10.99
CA GLY A 97 -3.81 20.35 -12.24
C GLY A 97 -4.97 20.97 -13.04
N THR A 98 -6.20 20.48 -12.87
CA THR A 98 -7.40 21.16 -13.38
C THR A 98 -7.56 22.54 -12.71
N VAL A 99 -7.41 22.60 -11.38
CA VAL A 99 -7.45 23.86 -10.62
C VAL A 99 -6.35 24.82 -11.06
N THR A 100 -5.12 24.33 -11.26
CA THR A 100 -4.02 25.16 -11.77
C THR A 100 -4.35 25.78 -13.12
N ARG A 101 -4.93 25.01 -14.05
CA ARG A 101 -5.36 25.51 -15.37
C ARG A 101 -6.40 26.62 -15.27
N PHE A 102 -7.38 26.47 -14.35
CA PHE A 102 -8.38 27.50 -14.10
C PHE A 102 -7.75 28.78 -13.54
N LEU A 103 -6.83 28.65 -12.57
CA LEU A 103 -6.17 29.80 -11.93
C LEU A 103 -5.22 30.56 -12.86
N THR A 104 -4.54 29.86 -13.77
CA THR A 104 -3.60 30.46 -14.72
C THR A 104 -4.28 30.91 -16.01
N ASN A 105 -5.61 30.94 -16.07
CA ASN A 105 -6.38 31.44 -17.20
C ASN A 105 -5.95 30.84 -18.56
N HIS A 106 -5.65 29.54 -18.59
CA HIS A 106 -5.14 28.81 -19.76
C HIS A 106 -3.70 29.14 -20.24
N ASP A 107 -2.94 30.02 -19.57
CA ASP A 107 -1.54 30.31 -19.94
C ASP A 107 -0.55 29.16 -19.63
N TYR A 108 -0.93 28.23 -18.75
CA TYR A 108 -0.10 27.06 -18.44
C TYR A 108 -0.31 25.96 -19.50
N GLU A 109 0.44 26.03 -20.59
CA GLU A 109 0.45 25.06 -21.70
C GLU A 109 1.39 23.86 -21.49
N HIS A 110 2.05 23.70 -20.33
CA HIS A 110 2.86 22.51 -20.07
C HIS A 110 1.98 21.26 -20.01
N GLN A 111 1.91 20.55 -21.15
CA GLN A 111 1.40 19.21 -21.39
C GLN A 111 0.52 18.67 -20.26
N TYR A 112 -0.70 19.19 -20.16
CA TYR A 112 -1.74 18.58 -19.37
C TYR A 112 -2.26 17.34 -20.11
N GLU A 113 -1.40 16.34 -20.32
CA GLU A 113 -1.90 14.99 -20.44
C GLU A 113 -2.43 14.65 -19.05
N ALA A 114 -3.77 14.63 -18.89
CA ALA A 114 -4.44 14.14 -17.68
C ALA A 114 -3.71 12.89 -17.24
N VAL A 115 -2.96 12.97 -16.12
CA VAL A 115 -1.75 12.15 -15.87
C VAL A 115 -1.90 10.77 -16.49
N SER A 116 -1.44 10.66 -17.74
CA SER A 116 -1.33 9.40 -18.47
C SER A 116 -0.20 8.57 -17.87
N SER A 117 0.57 9.17 -16.94
CA SER A 117 1.76 8.56 -16.37
C SER A 117 1.39 7.23 -15.68
N PRO A 118 2.02 6.13 -16.11
CA PRO A 118 1.71 4.78 -15.66
C PRO A 118 2.31 4.47 -14.29
N GLU A 119 2.77 5.47 -13.53
CA GLU A 119 3.47 5.22 -12.27
C GLU A 119 2.48 4.84 -11.16
N PHE A 120 2.26 3.53 -11.06
CA PHE A 120 1.67 2.90 -9.89
C PHE A 120 2.39 3.35 -8.60
N SER A 121 1.62 3.58 -7.54
CA SER A 121 2.22 3.85 -6.23
C SER A 121 3.11 2.67 -5.78
N LEU A 122 4.23 2.96 -5.13
CA LEU A 122 5.13 1.90 -4.61
C LEU A 122 4.41 0.99 -3.60
N TYR A 123 3.44 1.56 -2.86
CA TYR A 123 2.55 0.80 -1.99
C TYR A 123 1.68 -0.18 -2.78
N PHE A 124 1.05 0.25 -3.88
CA PHE A 124 0.26 -0.63 -4.74
C PHE A 124 1.11 -1.78 -5.30
N ILE A 125 2.30 -1.48 -5.84
CA ILE A 125 3.22 -2.50 -6.37
C ILE A 125 3.57 -3.52 -5.28
N SER A 126 3.92 -3.04 -4.07
CA SER A 126 4.27 -3.93 -2.96
C SER A 126 3.08 -4.79 -2.52
N SER A 127 1.88 -4.20 -2.44
CA SER A 127 0.65 -4.92 -2.07
C SER A 127 0.26 -5.96 -3.12
N LEU A 128 0.50 -5.68 -4.41
CA LEU A 128 0.26 -6.62 -5.51
C LEU A 128 1.24 -7.80 -5.47
N ILE A 129 2.53 -7.53 -5.24
CA ILE A 129 3.55 -8.58 -5.05
C ILE A 129 3.18 -9.46 -3.85
N PHE A 130 2.81 -8.83 -2.73
CA PHE A 130 2.40 -9.55 -1.54
C PHE A 130 1.14 -10.39 -1.79
N PHE A 131 0.15 -9.87 -2.50
CA PHE A 131 -1.07 -10.58 -2.87
C PHE A 131 -0.78 -11.82 -3.73
N ILE A 132 -0.06 -11.65 -4.84
CA ILE A 132 0.28 -12.76 -5.74
C ILE A 132 1.11 -13.81 -5.00
N GLY A 133 2.12 -13.39 -4.22
CA GLY A 133 2.95 -14.31 -3.45
C GLY A 133 2.17 -15.09 -2.40
N SER A 134 1.31 -14.40 -1.65
CA SER A 134 0.47 -14.98 -0.59
C SER A 134 -0.51 -16.01 -1.15
N TRP A 135 -1.20 -15.64 -2.23
CA TRP A 135 -2.16 -16.53 -2.90
C TRP A 135 -1.47 -17.70 -3.59
N GLY A 136 -0.32 -17.45 -4.24
CA GLY A 136 0.47 -18.51 -4.87
C GLY A 136 0.93 -19.56 -3.86
N ILE A 137 1.44 -19.14 -2.69
CA ILE A 137 1.83 -20.06 -1.62
C ILE A 137 0.62 -20.80 -1.06
N ALA A 138 -0.50 -20.11 -0.82
CA ALA A 138 -1.71 -20.75 -0.33
C ALA A 138 -2.23 -21.83 -1.31
N PHE A 139 -2.18 -21.54 -2.61
CA PHE A 139 -2.59 -22.49 -3.65
C PHE A 139 -1.66 -23.71 -3.71
N LEU A 140 -0.34 -23.50 -3.65
CA LEU A 140 0.67 -24.56 -3.62
C LEU A 140 0.59 -25.47 -2.40
N LEU A 141 -0.03 -25.02 -1.30
CA LEU A 141 -0.20 -25.82 -0.09
C LEU A 141 -1.55 -26.52 -0.04
N ALA A 142 -2.53 -26.04 -0.82
CA ALA A 142 -3.86 -26.61 -0.89
C ALA A 142 -3.99 -27.74 -1.93
N PHE A 143 -3.13 -27.74 -2.96
CA PHE A 143 -3.12 -28.68 -4.08
C PHE A 143 -1.74 -29.33 -4.23
#